data_AF-A0A514LJ51-F1
#
_entry.id   AF-A0A514LJ51-F1
#
_cell.length_a   1.000
_cell.length_b   1.000
_cell.length_c   1.000
_cell.angle_alpha   90.00
_cell.angle_beta   90.00
_cell.angle_gamma   90.00
#
_symmetry.space_group_name_H-M   'P 1'
#
loop_
_entity.id
_entity.type
_entity.pdbx_description
1 polymer ?
#
loop_
_entity_poly.entity_id
_entity_poly.type
_entity_poly.pdbx_seq_one_letter_code
_entity_poly.pdbx_strand_id
1 'polypeptide(L)'
;MELFILVLLVFLLFAFAAGIAVYLLFAFGVFRLAKRGGIENAWLAFIPIAQYYTLSMVVWDRVPAGFRDVLPWLLIGLSVTQFPLFMLEIIFPPLVILAILLWFVTLGLVLYTLFELFRKYSDQYVVLLVFSILTLGLVGWIATFAIRNNEERPVDQARAA
;
A
#
# COMPACT_ATOMS: atom_id res chain seq x y z
N MET A 1 -24.67 28.58 -9.53
CA MET A 1 -23.20 28.45 -9.59
C MET A 1 -22.60 28.40 -8.18
N GLU A 2 -22.93 29.35 -7.30
CA GLU A 2 -22.42 29.42 -5.91
C GLU A 2 -22.80 28.20 -5.04
N LEU A 3 -24.07 27.75 -5.05
CA LEU A 3 -24.49 26.56 -4.30
C LEU A 3 -23.72 25.30 -4.72
N PHE A 4 -23.46 25.14 -6.01
CA PHE A 4 -22.70 24.01 -6.54
C PHE A 4 -21.25 24.03 -6.03
N ILE A 5 -20.61 25.21 -6.05
CA ILE A 5 -19.25 25.39 -5.51
C ILE A 5 -19.21 25.09 -4.02
N LEU A 6 -20.21 25.55 -3.25
CA LEU A 6 -20.31 25.28 -1.82
C LEU A 6 -20.43 23.78 -1.52
N VAL A 7 -21.33 23.07 -2.22
CA VAL A 7 -21.51 21.62 -2.08
C VAL A 7 -20.23 20.87 -2.42
N LEU A 8 -19.56 21.25 -3.51
CA LEU A 8 -18.29 20.65 -3.91
C LEU A 8 -17.20 20.86 -2.86
N LEU A 9 -17.08 22.07 -2.30
CA LEU A 9 -16.08 22.37 -1.27
C LEU A 9 -16.32 21.56 0.01
N VAL A 10 -17.58 21.48 0.46
CA VAL A 10 -17.94 20.66 1.63
C VAL A 10 -17.64 19.18 1.38
N PHE A 11 -17.96 18.67 0.19
CA PHE A 11 -17.65 17.31 -0.19
C PHE A 11 -16.13 17.04 -0.20
N LEU A 12 -15.34 17.94 -0.79
CA LEU A 12 -13.87 17.81 -0.82
C LEU A 12 -13.27 17.85 0.59
N LEU A 13 -13.77 18.72 1.47
CA LEU A 13 -13.33 18.78 2.86
C LEU A 13 -13.63 17.47 3.60
N PHE A 14 -14.83 16.92 3.41
CA PHE A 14 -15.22 15.65 3.99
C PHE A 14 -14.37 14.49 3.44
N ALA A 15 -14.17 14.43 2.12
CA ALA A 15 -13.34 13.42 1.48
C ALA A 15 -11.88 13.49 1.94
N PHE A 16 -11.34 14.69 2.12
CA PHE A 16 -9.99 14.90 2.66
C PHE A 16 -9.87 14.40 4.10
N ALA A 17 -10.82 14.74 4.98
CA ALA A 17 -10.84 14.26 6.36
C ALA A 17 -10.96 12.72 6.43
N ALA A 18 -11.84 12.13 5.61
CA ALA A 18 -11.97 10.68 5.49
C ALA A 18 -10.68 10.02 4.98
N GLY A 19 -10.02 10.65 3.99
CA GLY A 19 -8.74 10.19 3.46
C GLY A 19 -7.64 10.15 4.52
N ILE A 20 -7.53 11.18 5.36
CA ILE A 20 -6.60 11.21 6.49
C ILE A 20 -6.91 10.09 7.48
N ALA A 21 -8.19 9.87 7.82
CA ALA A 21 -8.58 8.82 8.75
C ALA A 21 -8.17 7.42 8.22
N VAL A 22 -8.46 7.13 6.96
CA VAL A 22 -8.08 5.85 6.30
C VAL A 22 -6.55 5.70 6.24
N TYR A 23 -5.85 6.77 5.89
CA TYR A 23 -4.39 6.81 5.88
C TYR A 23 -3.81 6.42 7.26
N LEU A 24 -4.32 7.04 8.33
CA LEU A 24 -3.86 6.77 9.68
C LEU A 24 -4.19 5.33 10.10
N LEU A 25 -5.36 4.80 9.76
CA LEU A 25 -5.69 3.39 10.03
C LEU A 25 -4.66 2.46 9.40
N PHE A 26 -4.35 2.64 8.12
CA PHE A 26 -3.33 1.86 7.44
C PHE A 26 -1.96 1.99 8.12
N ALA A 27 -1.51 3.22 8.38
CA ALA A 27 -0.23 3.50 9.03
C ALA A 27 -0.13 2.82 10.41
N PHE A 28 -1.17 2.91 11.25
CA PHE A 28 -1.22 2.24 12.54
C PHE A 28 -1.24 0.70 12.42
N GLY A 29 -1.91 0.17 11.40
CA GLY A 29 -1.94 -1.26 11.10
C GLY A 29 -0.55 -1.79 10.78
N VAL A 30 0.11 -1.17 9.80
CA VAL A 30 1.48 -1.52 9.38
C VAL A 30 2.47 -1.31 10.52
N PHE A 31 2.40 -0.17 11.23
CA PHE A 31 3.27 0.11 12.38
C PHE A 31 3.19 -0.99 13.44
N ARG A 32 1.98 -1.42 13.80
CA ARG A 32 1.79 -2.44 14.85
C ARG A 32 2.31 -3.80 14.42
N LEU A 33 2.07 -4.20 13.16
CA LEU A 33 2.61 -5.43 12.60
C LEU A 33 4.14 -5.39 12.57
N ALA A 34 4.72 -4.28 12.12
CA ALA A 34 6.16 -4.09 12.05
C ALA A 34 6.84 -4.12 13.42
N LYS A 35 6.26 -3.45 14.42
CA LYS A 35 6.75 -3.46 15.79
C LYS A 35 6.71 -4.86 16.42
N ARG A 36 5.67 -5.65 16.13
CA ARG A 36 5.56 -7.06 16.58
C ARG A 36 6.61 -7.96 15.90
N GLY A 37 6.93 -7.67 14.65
CA GLY A 37 7.98 -8.36 13.88
C GLY A 37 9.41 -7.90 14.17
N GLY A 38 9.62 -6.99 15.13
CA GLY A 38 10.96 -6.52 15.49
C GLY A 38 11.64 -5.62 14.46
N ILE A 39 10.87 -4.99 13.55
CA ILE A 39 11.41 -4.08 12.54
C ILE A 39 11.78 -2.74 13.22
N GLU A 40 13.07 -2.41 13.22
CA GLU A 40 13.64 -1.25 13.92
C GLU A 40 12.99 0.08 13.51
N ASN A 41 12.81 0.28 12.20
CA ASN A 41 12.26 1.49 11.60
C ASN A 41 10.75 1.43 11.36
N ALA A 42 10.00 0.71 12.20
CA ALA A 42 8.54 0.57 12.08
C ALA A 42 7.78 1.91 11.98
N TRP A 43 8.32 2.99 12.55
CA TRP A 43 7.75 4.34 12.53
C TRP A 43 7.63 4.93 11.11
N LEU A 44 8.38 4.42 10.13
CA LEU A 44 8.27 4.83 8.73
C LEU A 44 6.88 4.55 8.14
N ALA A 45 6.06 3.71 8.79
CA ALA A 45 4.65 3.52 8.45
C ALA A 45 3.81 4.81 8.45
N PHE A 46 4.22 5.85 9.17
CA PHE A 46 3.55 7.17 9.23
C PHE A 46 4.08 8.19 8.23
N ILE A 47 5.08 7.82 7.44
CA ILE A 47 5.66 8.71 6.44
C ILE A 47 5.09 8.29 5.08
N PRO A 48 4.38 9.17 4.35
CA PRO A 48 3.91 8.88 3.01
C PRO A 48 5.05 8.35 2.13
N ILE A 49 4.72 7.40 1.25
CA ILE A 49 5.68 6.67 0.41
C ILE A 49 6.62 5.73 1.20
N ALA A 50 7.31 6.20 2.24
CA ALA A 50 8.17 5.36 3.07
C ALA A 50 7.38 4.28 3.84
N GLN A 51 6.07 4.46 4.04
CA GLN A 51 5.19 3.42 4.56
C GLN A 51 5.21 2.12 3.72
N TYR A 52 5.48 2.19 2.42
CA TYR A 52 5.59 1.01 1.56
C TYR A 52 6.82 0.16 1.86
N TYR A 53 7.91 0.79 2.33
CA TYR A 53 9.06 0.07 2.85
C TYR A 53 8.64 -0.78 4.04
N THR A 54 8.01 -0.16 5.04
CA THR A 54 7.59 -0.87 6.25
C THR A 54 6.60 -1.98 5.92
N LEU A 55 5.64 -1.71 5.02
CA LEU A 55 4.69 -2.71 4.53
C LEU A 55 5.41 -3.94 3.94
N SER A 56 6.38 -3.72 3.06
CA SER A 56 7.14 -4.82 2.45
C SER A 56 8.03 -5.58 3.44
N MET A 57 8.61 -4.88 4.42
CA MET A 57 9.41 -5.51 5.47
C MET A 57 8.56 -6.44 6.35
N VAL A 58 7.29 -6.09 6.62
CA VAL A 58 6.35 -6.95 7.37
C VAL A 58 6.12 -8.30 6.68
N VAL A 59 6.24 -8.36 5.36
CA VAL A 59 6.02 -9.57 4.55
C VAL A 59 7.31 -10.14 3.96
N TRP A 60 8.48 -9.66 4.40
CA TRP A 60 9.78 -10.01 3.84
C TRP A 60 10.03 -11.53 3.79
N ASP A 61 9.57 -12.28 4.80
CA ASP A 61 9.66 -13.74 4.88
C ASP A 61 8.77 -14.49 3.88
N ARG A 62 7.72 -13.83 3.35
CA ARG A 62 6.73 -14.42 2.44
C ARG A 62 7.04 -14.22 0.96
N VAL A 63 8.02 -13.39 0.67
CA VAL A 63 8.42 -13.02 -0.69
C VAL A 63 9.58 -13.95 -1.14
N PRO A 64 9.68 -14.30 -2.45
CA PRO A 64 10.78 -15.09 -2.98
C PRO A 64 12.15 -14.50 -2.64
N ALA A 65 13.13 -15.34 -2.34
CA ALA A 65 14.44 -14.93 -1.82
C ALA A 65 15.12 -13.82 -2.66
N GLY A 66 15.10 -13.94 -3.99
CA GLY A 66 15.70 -12.94 -4.89
C GLY A 66 15.00 -11.58 -4.90
N PHE A 67 13.81 -11.46 -4.30
CA PHE A 67 13.02 -10.23 -4.28
C PHE A 67 12.91 -9.61 -2.89
N ARG A 68 13.35 -10.31 -1.83
CA ARG A 68 13.22 -9.89 -0.43
C ARG A 68 13.90 -8.56 -0.14
N ASP A 69 15.16 -8.42 -0.58
CA ASP A 69 15.94 -7.21 -0.30
C ASP A 69 15.66 -6.10 -1.31
N VAL A 70 15.08 -6.44 -2.47
CA VAL A 70 14.77 -5.49 -3.54
C VAL A 70 13.40 -4.86 -3.36
N LEU A 71 12.38 -5.62 -2.93
CA LEU A 71 10.99 -5.18 -2.85
C LEU A 71 10.79 -3.88 -2.03
N PRO A 72 11.39 -3.70 -0.84
CA PRO A 72 11.21 -2.47 -0.07
C PRO A 72 11.70 -1.21 -0.79
N TRP A 73 12.88 -1.31 -1.40
CA TRP A 73 13.47 -0.20 -2.15
C TRP A 73 12.76 0.03 -3.47
N LEU A 74 12.31 -1.04 -4.13
CA LEU A 74 11.58 -0.96 -5.38
C LEU A 74 10.23 -0.25 -5.20
N LEU A 75 9.48 -0.56 -4.15
CA LEU A 75 8.20 0.12 -3.88
C LEU A 75 8.36 1.61 -3.58
N ILE A 76 9.37 1.99 -2.78
CA ILE A 76 9.67 3.41 -2.55
C ILE A 76 10.11 4.05 -3.87
N GLY A 77 11.09 3.46 -4.56
CA GLY A 77 11.67 4.02 -5.77
C GLY A 77 10.61 4.30 -6.82
N LEU A 78 9.77 3.30 -7.12
CA LEU A 78 8.66 3.45 -8.06
C LEU A 78 7.69 4.56 -7.61
N SER A 79 7.31 4.58 -6.34
CA SER A 79 6.38 5.59 -5.81
C SER A 79 6.95 7.02 -5.87
N VAL A 80 8.25 7.20 -5.55
CA VAL A 80 8.93 8.50 -5.61
C VAL A 80 9.09 8.96 -7.06
N THR A 81 9.39 8.05 -7.99
CA THR A 81 9.61 8.39 -9.41
C THR A 81 8.37 8.92 -10.12
N GLN A 82 7.17 8.64 -9.62
CA GLN A 82 5.92 9.14 -10.22
C GLN A 82 5.86 10.67 -10.24
N PHE A 83 6.36 11.35 -9.21
CA PHE A 83 6.23 12.81 -9.11
C PHE A 83 7.13 13.57 -10.13
N PRO A 84 8.44 13.27 -10.24
CA PRO A 84 9.27 13.86 -11.29
C PRO A 84 8.79 13.52 -12.69
N LEU A 85 8.27 12.30 -12.90
CA LEU A 85 7.77 11.88 -14.21
C LEU A 85 6.54 12.70 -14.62
N PHE A 86 5.59 12.88 -13.69
CA PHE A 86 4.43 13.75 -13.88
C PHE A 86 4.84 15.19 -14.23
N MET A 87 5.89 15.74 -13.62
CA MET A 87 6.42 17.07 -13.98
C MET A 87 7.02 17.09 -15.40
N LEU A 88 7.73 16.03 -15.80
CA LEU A 88 8.41 15.95 -17.09
C LEU A 88 7.43 15.76 -18.26
N GLU A 89 6.32 15.08 -18.03
CA GLU A 89 5.23 14.90 -19.01
C GLU A 89 4.61 16.22 -19.48
N ILE A 90 4.63 17.26 -18.64
CA ILE A 90 4.15 18.61 -19.01
C ILE A 90 4.98 19.18 -20.17
N ILE A 91 6.28 18.88 -20.18
CA ILE A 91 7.25 19.37 -21.17
C ILE A 91 7.36 18.40 -22.35
N PHE A 92 7.29 17.09 -22.09
CA PHE A 92 7.41 16.04 -23.09
C PHE A 92 6.23 15.05 -23.00
N PRO A 93 5.08 15.38 -23.63
CA PRO A 93 3.84 14.61 -23.50
C PRO A 93 3.91 13.11 -23.80
N PRO A 94 4.77 12.61 -24.73
CA PRO A 94 4.86 11.17 -24.97
C PRO A 94 5.29 10.32 -23.76
N LEU A 95 5.89 10.92 -22.72
CA LEU A 95 6.25 10.20 -21.48
C LEU A 95 5.04 9.70 -20.69
N VAL A 96 3.83 10.19 -20.99
CA VAL A 96 2.60 9.73 -20.33
C VAL A 96 2.41 8.21 -20.45
N ILE A 97 2.85 7.61 -21.57
CA ILE A 97 2.78 6.16 -21.77
C ILE A 97 3.65 5.44 -20.75
N LEU A 98 4.88 5.92 -20.54
CA LEU A 98 5.80 5.35 -19.54
C LEU A 98 5.24 5.52 -18.13
N ALA A 99 4.65 6.67 -17.82
CA ALA A 99 4.05 6.94 -16.52
C ALA A 99 2.88 6.00 -16.20
N ILE A 100 1.99 5.79 -17.17
CA ILE A 100 0.88 4.83 -17.04
C ILE A 100 1.43 3.42 -16.78
N LEU A 101 2.46 2.97 -17.52
CA LEU A 101 3.06 1.65 -17.32
C LEU A 101 3.68 1.52 -15.92
N LEU A 102 4.45 2.51 -15.47
CA LEU A 102 5.04 2.51 -14.14
C LEU A 102 3.99 2.55 -13.04
N TRP A 103 2.88 3.26 -13.26
CA TRP A 103 1.75 3.28 -12.33
C TRP A 103 1.13 1.88 -12.18
N PHE A 104 0.88 1.16 -13.28
CA PHE A 104 0.37 -0.22 -13.23
C PHE A 104 1.35 -1.18 -12.54
N VAL A 105 2.66 -1.05 -12.79
CA VAL A 105 3.68 -1.85 -12.09
C VAL A 105 3.66 -1.55 -10.59
N THR A 106 3.59 -0.28 -10.21
CA THR A 106 3.51 0.14 -8.80
C THR A 106 2.26 -0.43 -8.13
N LEU A 107 1.11 -0.30 -8.77
CA LEU A 107 -0.16 -0.85 -8.29
C LEU A 107 -0.09 -2.37 -8.12
N GLY A 108 0.44 -3.08 -9.11
CA GLY A 108 0.61 -4.53 -9.07
C GLY A 108 1.48 -4.99 -7.89
N LEU A 109 2.59 -4.31 -7.63
CA LEU A 109 3.48 -4.61 -6.51
C LEU A 109 2.84 -4.29 -5.15
N VAL A 110 2.10 -3.19 -5.04
CA VAL A 110 1.36 -2.87 -3.81
C VAL A 110 0.29 -3.92 -3.53
N LEU A 111 -0.47 -4.33 -4.56
CA LEU A 111 -1.49 -5.39 -4.43
C LEU A 111 -0.87 -6.74 -4.08
N TYR A 112 0.27 -7.09 -4.70
CA TYR A 112 1.02 -8.30 -4.35
C TYR A 112 1.49 -8.27 -2.89
N THR A 113 2.01 -7.14 -2.42
CA THR A 113 2.46 -6.98 -1.04
C THR A 113 1.29 -7.07 -0.05
N LEU A 114 0.14 -6.47 -0.38
CA LEU A 114 -1.10 -6.60 0.40
C LEU A 114 -1.63 -8.05 0.40
N PHE A 115 -1.53 -8.76 -0.73
CA PHE A 115 -1.89 -10.17 -0.79
C PHE A 115 -1.06 -11.01 0.18
N GLU A 116 0.26 -10.85 0.16
CA GLU A 116 1.14 -11.58 1.08
C GLU A 116 0.92 -11.18 2.53
N LEU A 117 0.61 -9.90 2.80
CA LEU A 117 0.23 -9.42 4.13
C LEU A 117 -1.05 -10.09 4.63
N PHE A 118 -2.11 -10.07 3.82
CA PHE A 118 -3.38 -10.68 4.19
C PHE A 118 -3.23 -12.18 4.35
N ARG A 119 -2.45 -12.84 3.48
CA ARG A 119 -2.19 -14.27 3.58
C ARG A 119 -1.45 -14.64 4.87
N LYS A 120 -0.52 -13.79 5.31
CA LYS A 120 0.24 -13.95 6.55
C LYS A 120 -0.62 -13.78 7.81
N TYR A 121 -1.64 -12.93 7.78
CA TYR A 121 -2.40 -12.54 8.99
C TYR A 121 -3.92 -12.78 8.93
N SER A 122 -4.49 -13.37 7.89
CA SER A 122 -5.94 -13.59 7.77
C SER A 122 -6.29 -14.86 6.99
N ASP A 123 -7.32 -15.58 7.43
CA ASP A 123 -7.87 -16.73 6.70
C ASP A 123 -8.65 -16.31 5.45
N GLN A 124 -9.23 -15.10 5.47
CA GLN A 124 -10.03 -14.56 4.38
C GLN A 124 -9.21 -13.68 3.43
N TYR A 125 -7.92 -13.99 3.26
CA TYR A 125 -6.98 -13.15 2.51
C TYR A 125 -7.41 -12.88 1.05
N VAL A 126 -8.01 -13.87 0.37
CA VAL A 126 -8.55 -13.70 -0.99
C VAL A 126 -9.70 -12.68 -0.99
N VAL A 127 -10.62 -12.79 -0.04
CA VAL A 127 -11.77 -11.88 0.08
C VAL A 127 -11.29 -10.46 0.34
N LEU A 128 -10.35 -10.29 1.28
CA LEU A 128 -9.76 -8.98 1.58
C LEU A 128 -9.09 -8.35 0.35
N LEU A 129 -8.33 -9.13 -0.43
CA LEU A 129 -7.70 -8.63 -1.66
C LEU A 129 -8.74 -8.25 -2.71
N VAL A 130 -9.73 -9.11 -2.97
CA VAL A 130 -10.78 -8.85 -3.98
C VAL A 130 -11.52 -7.56 -3.65
N PHE A 131 -11.95 -7.37 -2.40
CA PHE A 131 -12.58 -6.12 -1.99
C PHE A 131 -11.63 -4.93 -2.03
N SER A 132 -10.33 -5.13 -1.76
CA SER A 132 -9.33 -4.07 -1.95
C SER A 132 -9.27 -3.62 -3.40
N ILE A 133 -9.28 -4.53 -4.37
CA ILE A 133 -9.27 -4.20 -5.80
C ILE A 133 -10.57 -3.48 -6.20
N LEU A 134 -11.73 -4.03 -5.83
CA LEU A 134 -13.04 -3.46 -6.17
C LEU A 134 -13.26 -2.06 -5.58
N THR A 135 -12.63 -1.77 -4.44
CA THR A 135 -12.72 -0.46 -3.76
C THR A 135 -11.51 0.44 -4.00
N LEU A 136 -10.71 0.14 -5.02
CA LEU A 136 -9.52 0.92 -5.39
C LEU A 136 -8.54 1.15 -4.23
N GLY A 137 -8.36 0.13 -3.41
CA GLY A 137 -7.47 0.09 -2.27
C GLY A 137 -8.13 0.39 -0.93
N LEU A 138 -9.29 1.06 -0.87
CA LEU A 138 -9.89 1.52 0.39
C LEU A 138 -10.00 0.40 1.45
N VAL A 139 -10.56 -0.74 1.06
CA VAL A 139 -10.68 -1.90 1.96
C VAL A 139 -9.32 -2.42 2.38
N GLY A 140 -8.31 -2.40 1.51
CA GLY A 140 -6.98 -2.92 1.85
C GLY A 140 -6.30 -2.11 2.96
N TRP A 141 -6.54 -0.80 2.97
CA TRP A 141 -6.01 0.12 3.97
C TRP A 141 -6.66 -0.13 5.34
N ILE A 142 -8.00 -0.25 5.35
CA ILE A 142 -8.77 -0.55 6.56
C ILE A 142 -8.53 -1.98 7.06
N ALA A 143 -8.45 -2.95 6.16
CA ALA A 143 -8.22 -4.36 6.48
C ALA A 143 -6.86 -4.57 7.12
N THR A 144 -5.82 -3.86 6.65
CA THR A 144 -4.49 -3.88 7.27
C THR A 144 -4.55 -3.44 8.73
N PHE A 145 -5.36 -2.43 9.05
CA PHE A 145 -5.64 -2.10 10.44
C PHE A 145 -6.39 -3.22 11.15
N ALA A 146 -7.46 -3.75 10.57
CA ALA A 146 -8.29 -4.78 11.21
C ALA A 146 -7.48 -6.02 11.62
N ILE A 147 -6.57 -6.49 10.76
CA ILE A 147 -5.78 -7.71 10.98
C ILE A 147 -4.52 -7.50 11.84
N ARG A 148 -4.23 -6.27 12.27
CA ARG A 148 -2.96 -5.90 12.97
C ARG A 148 -2.63 -6.71 14.23
N ASN A 149 -3.65 -7.36 14.81
CA ASN A 149 -3.55 -8.16 16.04
C ASN A 149 -3.59 -9.66 15.80
N ASN A 150 -3.81 -10.10 14.57
CA ASN A 150 -3.91 -11.51 14.25
C ASN A 150 -2.55 -12.18 14.40
N GLU A 151 -2.58 -13.49 14.61
CA GLU A 151 -1.39 -14.32 14.67
C GLU A 151 -0.86 -14.60 13.26
N GLU A 152 0.44 -14.92 13.17
CA GLU A 152 1.06 -15.30 11.92
C GLU A 152 0.62 -16.72 11.53
N ARG A 153 0.09 -16.85 10.32
CA ARG A 153 -0.32 -18.13 9.78
C ARG A 153 0.91 -18.88 9.27
N PRO A 154 1.02 -20.21 9.44
CA PRO A 154 2.17 -20.97 8.94
C PRO A 154 2.35 -20.79 7.43
N VAL A 155 3.58 -20.96 6.94
CA VAL A 155 3.85 -20.95 5.49
C VAL A 155 3.30 -22.25 4.91
N ASP A 156 2.45 -22.15 3.87
CA ASP A 156 1.96 -23.32 3.15
C ASP A 156 3.15 -24.15 2.64
N GLN A 157 3.31 -25.38 3.14
CA GLN A 157 4.47 -26.26 2.88
C GLN A 157 4.71 -26.53 1.38
N ALA A 158 3.70 -26.33 0.53
CA ALA A 158 3.79 -26.45 -0.93
C ALA A 158 4.73 -25.42 -1.61
N ARG A 159 5.16 -24.35 -0.91
CA ARG A 159 6.15 -23.39 -1.42
C ARG A 159 7.58 -23.61 -0.89
N ALA A 160 7.78 -24.61 -0.03
CA ALA A 160 9.11 -24.95 0.52
C ALA A 160 9.87 -26.00 -0.31
N ALA A 161 9.28 -26.46 -1.42
CA ALA A 161 9.85 -27.38 -2.41
C ALA A 161 9.99 -26.65 -3.76
#